data_AF-A0A6G0QP72-F1
#
_entry.id   AF-A0A6G0QP72-F1
#
_cell.length_a   1.000
_cell.length_b   1.000
_cell.length_c   1.000
_cell.angle_alpha   90.00
_cell.angle_beta   90.00
_cell.angle_gamma   90.00
#
_symmetry.space_group_name_H-M   'P 1'
#
loop_
_entity.id
_entity.type
_entity.pdbx_description
1 polymer ?
#
loop_
_entity_poly.entity_id
_entity_poly.type
_entity_poly.pdbx_seq_one_letter_code
_entity_poly.pdbx_strand_id
1 'polypeptide(L)' 'MLAYGVGTDQGSWLIRTTERFGELQDLVMWEQLTEAARGALSETDFGEKAKVPFIDANFDTNLEASRPFL' A
#
# COMPACT_ATOMS: atom_id res chain seq x y z
N MET A 1 13.27 -1.98 9.28
CA MET A 1 11.86 -2.43 9.11
C MET A 1 10.95 -1.22 8.86
N LEU A 2 9.68 -1.44 8.52
CA LEU A 2 8.64 -0.40 8.50
C LEU A 2 8.01 -0.27 9.91
N ALA A 3 7.49 0.90 10.25
CA ALA A 3 6.67 1.09 11.44
C ALA A 3 5.36 1.79 11.09
N TYR A 4 4.24 1.23 11.54
CA TYR A 4 2.90 1.80 11.38
C TYR A 4 2.34 2.19 12.76
N GLY A 5 1.59 3.29 12.82
CA GLY A 5 0.93 3.72 14.04
C GLY A 5 -0.26 4.65 13.79
N VAL A 6 -1.06 4.87 14.83
CA VAL A 6 -2.24 5.75 14.79
C VAL A 6 -2.06 6.82 15.87
N GLY A 7 -2.12 8.09 15.48
CA GLY A 7 -2.09 9.23 16.39
C GLY A 7 -3.51 9.67 16.78
N THR A 8 -3.66 10.24 17.98
CA THR A 8 -4.95 10.71 18.50
C THR A 8 -5.55 11.84 17.67
N ASP A 9 -4.73 12.66 17.02
CA ASP A 9 -5.17 13.87 16.30
C ASP A 9 -4.74 13.93 14.82
N GLN A 10 -3.89 13.02 14.36
CA GLN A 10 -3.25 13.08 13.01
C GLN A 10 -3.55 11.90 12.08
N GLY A 11 -4.44 10.98 12.47
CA GLY A 11 -4.71 9.77 11.69
C GLY A 11 -3.56 8.75 11.75
N SER A 12 -3.49 7.85 10.78
CA SER A 12 -2.45 6.82 10.70
C SER A 12 -1.20 7.31 9.98
N TRP A 13 -0.03 6.82 10.38
CA TRP A 13 1.26 7.14 9.78
C TRP A 13 2.07 5.87 9.45
N LEU A 14 2.99 5.99 8.49
CA LEU A 14 3.93 4.96 8.10
C LEU A 14 5.35 5.53 8.05
N ILE A 15 6.27 4.93 8.81
CA ILE A 15 7.71 5.24 8.76
C ILE A 15 8.41 4.18 7.92
N ARG A 16 9.19 4.63 6.95
CA ARG A 16 9.87 3.77 5.95
C ARG A 16 11.12 3.05 6.49
N THR A 17 11.68 3.51 7.60
CA THR A 17 12.84 2.91 8.26
C THR A 17 12.74 3.00 9.77
N THR A 18 12.95 1.89 10.46
CA THR A 18 13.07 1.83 11.92
C THR A 18 14.15 0.83 12.33
N GLU A 19 14.78 1.11 13.48
CA GLU A 19 15.73 0.22 14.17
C GLU A 19 15.02 -0.90 14.94
N ARG A 20 13.70 -0.82 15.11
CA ARG A 20 12.92 -1.85 15.78
C ARG A 20 12.80 -3.10 14.89
N PHE A 21 12.79 -4.26 15.53
CA PHE A 21 12.34 -5.48 14.89
C PHE A 21 10.81 -5.46 14.77
N GLY A 22 10.31 -5.92 13.64
CA GLY A 22 8.92 -6.17 13.35
C GLY A 22 8.74 -7.61 12.85
N GLU A 23 7.65 -7.85 12.14
CA GLU A 23 7.25 -9.18 11.68
C GLU A 23 7.16 -9.22 10.15
N LEU A 24 7.22 -10.42 9.58
CA LEU A 24 6.96 -10.67 8.17
C LEU A 24 5.52 -11.19 8.01
N GLN A 25 4.91 -10.93 6.86
CA GLN A 25 3.56 -11.38 6.51
C GLN A 25 3.64 -12.35 5.34
N ASP A 26 2.65 -13.23 5.24
CA ASP A 26 2.49 -14.07 4.05
C ASP A 26 2.28 -13.17 2.83
N LEU A 27 3.13 -13.38 1.83
CA LEU A 27 3.15 -12.57 0.63
C LEU A 27 2.33 -13.22 -0.48
N VAL A 28 1.41 -12.46 -1.06
CA VAL A 28 0.78 -12.74 -2.35
C VAL A 28 1.05 -11.58 -3.29
N MET A 29 1.68 -11.88 -4.43
CA MET A 29 1.97 -10.88 -5.47
C MET A 29 0.72 -10.62 -6.34
N TRP A 30 0.65 -9.47 -7.00
CA TRP A 30 -0.50 -9.07 -7.83
C TRP A 30 -0.84 -10.14 -8.87
N GLU A 31 0.18 -10.70 -9.53
CA GLU A 31 0.05 -11.72 -10.57
C GLU A 31 -0.35 -13.10 -10.03
N GLN A 32 -0.23 -13.32 -8.71
CA GLN A 32 -0.63 -14.56 -8.05
C GLN A 32 -2.11 -14.54 -7.60
N LEU A 33 -2.75 -13.36 -7.60
CA LEU A 33 -4.16 -13.23 -7.25
C LEU A 33 -5.06 -13.81 -8.34
N THR A 34 -6.22 -14.30 -7.93
CA THR A 34 -7.28 -14.67 -8.88
C THR A 34 -7.77 -13.45 -9.63
N GLU A 35 -8.32 -13.66 -10.82
CA GLU A 35 -8.94 -12.59 -11.60
C GLU A 35 -10.05 -11.86 -10.82
N ALA A 36 -10.87 -12.61 -10.09
CA ALA A 36 -11.91 -12.04 -9.24
C ALA A 36 -11.36 -11.13 -8.14
N ALA A 37 -10.23 -11.50 -7.50
CA ALA A 37 -9.60 -10.67 -6.48
C ALA A 37 -8.99 -9.39 -7.08
N ARG A 38 -8.33 -9.49 -8.25
CA ARG A 38 -7.82 -8.31 -8.97
C ARG A 38 -8.94 -7.37 -9.40
N GLY A 39 -10.03 -7.91 -9.94
CA GLY A 39 -11.23 -7.14 -10.30
C GLY A 39 -11.83 -6.42 -9.09
N ALA A 40 -12.04 -7.14 -7.97
CA ALA A 40 -12.56 -6.55 -6.75
C ALA A 40 -11.67 -5.41 -6.22
N LEU A 41 -10.35 -5.59 -6.19
CA LEU A 41 -9.42 -4.55 -5.73
C LEU A 41 -9.39 -3.32 -6.64
N SER A 42 -9.64 -3.49 -7.93
CA SER A 42 -9.67 -2.39 -8.91
C SER A 42 -10.97 -1.60 -8.90
N GLU A 43 -12.10 -2.26 -8.60
CA GLU A 43 -13.44 -1.67 -8.72
C GLU A 43 -14.05 -1.22 -7.38
N THR A 44 -13.58 -1.78 -6.27
CA THR A 44 -14.13 -1.46 -4.95
C THR A 44 -13.79 -0.03 -4.54
N ASP A 45 -14.79 0.72 -4.11
CA ASP A 45 -14.60 2.00 -3.45
C ASP A 45 -14.19 1.80 -1.99
N PHE A 46 -12.93 2.12 -1.67
CA PHE A 46 -12.38 2.09 -0.30
C PHE A 46 -12.54 3.44 0.42
N GLY A 47 -13.34 4.34 -0.13
CA GLY A 47 -13.58 5.70 0.36
C GLY A 47 -12.51 6.68 -0.09
N GLU A 48 -12.77 7.97 0.14
CA GLU A 48 -11.92 9.06 -0.38
C GLU A 48 -10.47 9.03 0.09
N LYS A 49 -10.22 8.48 1.29
CA LYS A 49 -8.91 8.50 1.96
C LYS A 49 -8.04 7.29 1.66
N ALA A 50 -8.57 6.24 1.04
CA ALA A 50 -7.85 5.00 0.79
C ALA A 50 -7.97 4.62 -0.69
N LYS A 51 -6.84 4.55 -1.38
CA LYS A 51 -6.74 4.05 -2.75
C LYS A 51 -5.82 2.86 -2.78
N VAL A 52 -6.18 1.80 -3.51
CA VAL A 52 -5.32 0.62 -3.63
C VAL A 52 -4.09 1.00 -4.47
N PRO A 53 -2.86 0.88 -3.95
CA PRO A 53 -1.70 1.52 -4.58
C PRO A 53 -1.06 0.69 -5.69
N PHE A 54 -1.36 -0.61 -5.77
CA PHE A 54 -0.70 -1.56 -6.67
C PHE A 54 -1.60 -2.09 -7.79
N ILE A 55 -2.82 -1.56 -7.94
CA ILE A 55 -3.68 -1.90 -9.08
C ILE A 55 -3.18 -1.22 -10.35
N ASP A 56 -3.52 -1.79 -11.51
CA ASP A 56 -3.09 -1.31 -12.82
C ASP A 56 -3.38 0.19 -13.02
N ALA A 57 -4.55 0.68 -12.55
CA ALA A 57 -4.95 2.07 -12.68
C ALA A 57 -4.06 3.07 -11.90
N ASN A 58 -3.36 2.61 -10.86
CA ASN A 58 -2.61 3.47 -9.93
C ASN A 58 -1.11 3.16 -9.90
N PHE A 59 -0.68 1.97 -10.37
CA PHE A 59 0.67 1.46 -10.14
C PHE A 59 1.76 2.37 -10.71
N ASP A 60 1.69 2.70 -12.00
CA ASP A 60 2.72 3.54 -12.65
C ASP A 60 2.79 4.94 -12.06
N THR A 61 1.65 5.59 -11.83
CA THR A 61 1.59 6.90 -11.18
C THR A 61 2.20 6.86 -9.77
N ASN A 62 1.96 5.79 -9.02
CA ASN A 62 2.55 5.62 -7.69
C ASN A 62 4.05 5.34 -7.75
N LEU A 63 4.52 4.59 -8.75
CA LEU A 63 5.96 4.38 -8.97
C LEU A 63 6.66 5.69 -9.27
N GLU A 64 6.09 6.52 -10.14
CA GLU A 64 6.61 7.86 -10.45
C GLU A 64 6.64 8.76 -9.22
N ALA A 65 5.54 8.81 -8.46
CA ALA A 65 5.46 9.61 -7.24
C ALA A 65 6.41 9.11 -6.13
N SER A 66 6.77 7.83 -6.15
CA SER A 66 7.66 7.20 -5.16
C SER A 66 9.13 7.24 -5.55
N ARG A 67 9.49 7.84 -6.69
CA ARG A 67 10.90 7.94 -7.13
C ARG A 67 11.71 8.76 -6.12
N PRO A 68 12.81 8.21 -5.55
CA PRO A 68 13.61 8.90 -4.55
C PRO A 68 14.54 9.97 -5.14
N PHE A 69 14.80 9.96 -6.45
CA PHE A 69 15.67 10.88 -7.15
C PHE A 69 15.07 11.24 -8.52
N LEU A 70 15.32 12.46 -9.00
CA LEU A 70 14.99 12.93 -10.35
C LEU A 70 16.08 12.52 -11.34
#